data_AF-A0A350BCH3-F1
#
_entry.id   AF-A0A350BCH3-F1
#
_cell.length_a   1.000
_cell.length_b   1.000
_cell.length_c   1.000
_cell.angle_alpha   90.00
_cell.angle_beta   90.00
_cell.angle_gamma   90.00
#
_symmetry.space_group_name_H-M   'P 1'
#
loop_
_entity.id
_entity.type
_entity.pdbx_description
1 polymer ?
#
loop_
_entity_poly.entity_id
_entity_poly.type
_entity_poly.pdbx_seq_one_letter_code
_entity_poly.pdbx_strand_id
1 'polypeptide(L)'
;RFADKSRHQLFLEPESRETDFMYLQGFSTSMPEDIQEQMVHSLPGLEQAVILKYAYAIEYDALVPTQFLPSLELKKWPGLFGAGQIIGTSGYEEAAGLGLMAGINAVRKIKNLAPFILRRDKAYIGVMIDDLVTKGTLEPYRLLSSRAEYRLLLRHDNADLRLREMGYELGLINEERYGRFLKKNEDLRTIFQIINNTTIRNHKAINEYLVNLGSQALNGGINAAELLRRPEIDLRSLLQFVSIPPEIDLSDTLIEQLEVMIKYEGYIQKQDKQAQKIIKQESIMIPPTLDYAMLDGLAIEARQKLAKIQPLTIGQASRISGVNPSDIAMLVLYLKRNSINGSTSI
;
A
#
# COMPACT_ATOMS: atom_id res chain seq x y z
N ARG A 1 12.66 -25.54 -8.62
CA ARG A 1 13.26 -24.18 -8.43
C ARG A 1 14.22 -24.11 -7.24
N PHE A 2 13.95 -24.79 -6.11
CA PHE A 2 14.80 -24.76 -4.92
C PHE A 2 15.21 -26.18 -4.49
N ALA A 3 16.02 -26.86 -5.32
CA ALA A 3 16.40 -28.25 -5.09
C ALA A 3 17.38 -28.44 -3.92
N ASP A 4 18.04 -27.36 -3.50
CA ASP A 4 18.98 -27.29 -2.38
C ASP A 4 18.29 -27.29 -1.01
N LYS A 5 16.99 -27.02 -0.96
CA LYS A 5 16.24 -26.99 0.29
C LYS A 5 15.85 -28.41 0.71
N SER A 6 16.41 -28.87 1.82
CA SER A 6 16.10 -30.18 2.39
C SER A 6 14.70 -30.30 2.99
N ARG A 7 14.01 -29.18 3.23
CA ARG A 7 12.64 -29.14 3.75
C ARG A 7 11.89 -27.88 3.33
N HIS A 8 10.57 -27.99 3.30
CA HIS A 8 9.63 -26.89 3.09
C HIS A 8 8.64 -26.84 4.25
N GLN A 9 8.32 -25.64 4.73
CA GLN A 9 7.36 -25.45 5.81
C GLN A 9 5.94 -25.50 5.25
N LEU A 10 5.06 -26.19 5.97
CA LEU A 10 3.62 -26.27 5.70
C LEU A 10 2.86 -25.79 6.93
N PHE A 11 1.66 -25.27 6.73
CA PHE A 11 0.72 -24.94 7.80
C PHE A 11 -0.55 -25.75 7.62
N LEU A 12 -1.05 -26.30 8.72
CA LEU A 12 -2.35 -26.97 8.77
C LEU A 12 -3.33 -25.97 9.36
N GLU A 13 -4.21 -25.44 8.51
CA GLU A 13 -5.14 -24.38 8.87
C GLU A 13 -6.57 -24.94 8.92
N PRO A 14 -7.25 -24.91 10.08
CA PRO A 14 -8.66 -25.29 10.14
C PRO A 14 -9.50 -24.37 9.24
N GLU A 15 -10.29 -24.96 8.33
CA GLU A 15 -11.16 -24.17 7.44
C GLU A 15 -12.42 -23.66 8.15
N SER A 16 -12.86 -24.36 9.19
CA SER A 16 -14.08 -24.06 9.94
C SER A 16 -13.94 -24.43 11.42
N ARG A 17 -14.76 -23.80 12.27
CA ARG A 17 -14.92 -24.19 13.68
C ARG A 17 -15.81 -25.41 13.88
N GLU A 18 -16.60 -25.76 12.86
CA GLU A 18 -17.66 -26.77 12.94
C GLU A 18 -17.31 -28.08 12.25
N THR A 19 -16.25 -28.09 11.42
CA THR A 19 -15.77 -29.28 10.72
C THR A 19 -14.33 -29.58 11.10
N ASP A 20 -13.88 -30.78 10.79
CA ASP A 20 -12.51 -31.24 10.92
C ASP A 20 -11.67 -30.98 9.66
N PHE A 21 -12.15 -30.12 8.77
CA PHE A 21 -11.49 -29.85 7.49
C PHE A 21 -10.25 -28.99 7.70
N MET A 22 -9.14 -29.44 7.16
CA MET A 22 -7.84 -28.79 7.27
C MET A 22 -7.33 -28.41 5.89
N TYR A 23 -6.99 -27.14 5.71
CA TYR A 23 -6.27 -26.65 4.56
C TYR A 23 -4.76 -26.84 4.78
N LEU A 24 -4.10 -27.55 3.85
CA LEU A 24 -2.66 -27.77 3.88
C LEU A 24 -1.94 -26.65 3.10
N GLN A 25 -1.72 -25.52 3.75
CA GLN A 25 -1.08 -24.35 3.16
C GLN A 25 0.39 -24.63 2.82
N GLY A 26 0.79 -24.21 1.61
CA GLY A 26 2.15 -24.43 1.09
C GLY A 26 2.30 -25.71 0.27
N PHE A 27 1.22 -26.49 0.11
CA PHE A 27 1.20 -27.78 -0.57
C PHE A 27 0.35 -27.80 -1.86
N SER A 28 0.30 -26.68 -2.58
CA SER A 28 -0.41 -26.60 -3.87
C SER A 28 0.29 -27.46 -4.94
N THR A 29 -0.47 -28.30 -5.62
CA THR A 29 0.03 -29.20 -6.67
C THR A 29 -1.04 -29.48 -7.72
N SER A 30 -0.60 -29.94 -8.90
CA SER A 30 -1.44 -30.45 -9.99
C SER A 30 -1.02 -31.86 -10.41
N MET A 31 -0.36 -32.59 -9.51
CA MET A 31 0.01 -34.00 -9.72
C MET A 31 -1.25 -34.88 -9.77
N PRO A 32 -1.18 -36.06 -10.40
CA PRO A 32 -2.25 -37.06 -10.33
C PRO A 32 -2.63 -37.44 -8.89
N GLU A 33 -3.89 -37.83 -8.66
CA GLU A 33 -4.43 -38.12 -7.33
C GLU A 33 -3.64 -39.19 -6.57
N ASP A 34 -3.21 -40.26 -7.25
CA ASP A 34 -2.40 -41.35 -6.68
C ASP A 34 -1.02 -40.88 -6.19
N ILE A 35 -0.45 -39.87 -6.83
CA ILE A 35 0.79 -39.23 -6.39
C ILE A 35 0.52 -38.27 -5.24
N GLN A 36 -0.60 -37.55 -5.24
CA GLN A 36 -0.98 -36.68 -4.13
C GLN A 36 -1.17 -37.46 -2.83
N GLU A 37 -1.79 -38.64 -2.87
CA GLU A 37 -1.89 -39.55 -1.71
C GLU A 37 -0.50 -39.86 -1.14
N GLN A 38 0.41 -40.35 -1.99
CA GLN A 38 1.79 -40.66 -1.58
C GLN A 38 2.51 -39.44 -1.00
N MET A 39 2.33 -38.27 -1.62
CA MET A 39 2.91 -37.02 -1.16
C MET A 39 2.40 -36.65 0.23
N VAL A 40 1.09 -36.68 0.47
CA VAL A 40 0.48 -36.33 1.76
C VAL A 40 0.87 -37.33 2.84
N HIS A 41 0.79 -38.63 2.58
CA HIS A 41 1.13 -39.67 3.57
C HIS A 41 2.62 -39.76 3.88
N SER A 42 3.48 -39.13 3.07
CA SER A 42 4.90 -38.97 3.39
C SER A 42 5.19 -37.87 4.43
N LEU A 43 4.21 -37.00 4.71
CA LEU A 43 4.38 -35.90 5.66
C LEU A 43 4.20 -36.40 7.11
N PRO A 44 5.11 -36.05 8.03
CA PRO A 44 5.00 -36.43 9.43
C PRO A 44 3.67 -35.98 10.06
N GLY A 45 2.93 -36.92 10.64
CA GLY A 45 1.62 -36.70 11.26
C GLY A 45 0.43 -36.78 10.30
N LEU A 46 0.66 -36.97 9.00
CA LEU A 46 -0.37 -37.13 7.98
C LEU A 46 -0.32 -38.51 7.30
N GLU A 47 0.37 -39.48 7.89
CA GLU A 47 0.58 -40.82 7.33
C GLU A 47 -0.72 -41.60 7.09
N GLN A 48 -1.80 -41.22 7.77
CA GLN A 48 -3.14 -41.79 7.65
C GLN A 48 -4.21 -40.70 7.40
N ALA A 49 -3.79 -39.53 6.89
CA ALA A 49 -4.72 -38.46 6.60
C ALA A 49 -5.69 -38.87 5.49
N VAL A 50 -6.97 -38.54 5.67
CA VAL A 50 -8.01 -38.75 4.65
C VAL A 50 -8.11 -37.48 3.80
N ILE A 51 -7.81 -37.61 2.50
CA ILE A 51 -7.92 -36.49 1.57
C ILE A 51 -9.39 -36.31 1.18
N LEU A 52 -9.97 -35.17 1.56
CA LEU A 52 -11.35 -34.82 1.23
C LEU A 52 -11.49 -34.27 -0.19
N LYS A 53 -10.47 -33.52 -0.65
CA LYS A 53 -10.41 -32.90 -1.97
C LYS A 53 -8.96 -32.89 -2.44
N TYR A 54 -8.70 -33.48 -3.60
CA TYR A 54 -7.39 -33.40 -4.23
C TYR A 54 -7.10 -31.98 -4.72
N ALA A 55 -5.83 -31.59 -4.66
CA ALA A 55 -5.35 -30.33 -5.19
C ALA A 55 -5.43 -30.34 -6.72
N TYR A 56 -5.59 -29.16 -7.29
CA TYR A 56 -5.67 -28.95 -8.74
C TYR A 56 -5.09 -27.59 -9.11
N ALA A 57 -4.81 -27.41 -10.40
CA ALA A 57 -4.52 -26.12 -10.98
C ALA A 57 -5.69 -25.66 -11.84
N ILE A 58 -5.91 -24.35 -11.89
CA ILE A 58 -6.91 -23.72 -12.75
C ILE A 58 -6.20 -22.83 -13.76
N GLU A 59 -6.64 -22.91 -15.01
CA GLU A 59 -6.24 -22.01 -16.09
C GLU A 59 -7.48 -21.22 -16.51
N TYR A 60 -7.32 -19.91 -16.70
CA TYR A 60 -8.40 -19.00 -17.03
C TYR A 60 -7.89 -17.84 -17.87
N ASP A 61 -8.77 -17.29 -18.70
CA ASP A 61 -8.47 -16.11 -19.49
C ASP A 61 -8.38 -14.86 -18.59
N ALA A 62 -7.38 -14.02 -18.87
CA ALA A 62 -7.21 -12.73 -18.21
C ALA A 62 -6.90 -11.64 -19.25
N LEU A 63 -7.43 -10.44 -18.99
CA LEU A 63 -7.17 -9.24 -19.78
C LEU A 63 -5.80 -8.66 -19.41
N VAL A 64 -5.06 -8.23 -20.44
CA VAL A 64 -3.75 -7.61 -20.23
C VAL A 64 -3.93 -6.29 -19.45
N PRO A 65 -3.35 -6.14 -18.25
CA PRO A 65 -3.71 -5.03 -17.36
C PRO A 65 -3.33 -3.64 -17.89
N THR A 66 -2.34 -3.55 -18.78
CA THR A 66 -1.93 -2.28 -19.42
C THR A 66 -2.98 -1.71 -20.39
N GLN A 67 -4.03 -2.47 -20.71
CA GLN A 67 -5.17 -1.99 -21.50
C GLN A 67 -6.12 -1.10 -20.67
N PHE A 68 -5.97 -1.08 -19.35
CA PHE A 68 -6.78 -0.27 -18.45
C PHE A 68 -6.10 1.07 -18.12
N LEU A 69 -6.92 2.07 -17.83
CA LEU A 69 -6.51 3.30 -17.19
C LEU A 69 -6.30 3.07 -15.69
N PRO A 70 -5.59 3.98 -14.97
CA PRO A 70 -5.52 3.93 -13.51
C PRO A 70 -6.89 3.98 -12.80
N SER A 71 -7.95 4.39 -13.49
CA SER A 71 -9.33 4.33 -13.00
C SER A 71 -9.94 2.92 -13.04
N LEU A 72 -9.22 1.95 -13.60
CA LEU A 72 -9.66 0.60 -13.97
C LEU A 72 -10.68 0.56 -15.11
N GLU A 73 -10.87 1.67 -15.82
CA GLU A 73 -11.65 1.74 -17.05
C GLU A 73 -10.82 1.24 -18.24
N LEU A 74 -11.42 0.44 -19.12
CA LEU A 74 -10.76 -0.10 -20.29
C LEU A 74 -10.59 1.00 -21.35
N LYS A 75 -9.34 1.24 -21.81
CA LYS A 75 -9.03 2.34 -22.74
C LYS A 75 -9.85 2.29 -24.03
N LYS A 76 -10.04 1.08 -24.57
CA LYS A 76 -10.76 0.85 -25.84
C LYS A 76 -12.27 0.98 -25.70
N TRP A 77 -12.83 0.72 -24.51
CA TRP A 77 -14.27 0.64 -24.28
C TRP A 77 -14.65 1.48 -23.06
N PRO A 78 -14.84 2.81 -23.24
CA PRO A 78 -15.24 3.67 -22.15
C PRO A 78 -16.53 3.18 -21.48
N GLY A 79 -16.56 3.18 -20.15
CA GLY A 79 -17.65 2.65 -19.33
C GLY A 79 -17.49 1.18 -18.92
N LEU A 80 -16.56 0.42 -19.52
CA LEU A 80 -16.25 -0.95 -19.09
C LEU A 80 -15.09 -0.95 -18.10
N PHE A 81 -15.32 -1.48 -16.90
CA PHE A 81 -14.33 -1.55 -15.82
C PHE A 81 -13.89 -2.99 -15.54
N GLY A 82 -12.63 -3.19 -15.17
CA GLY A 82 -12.07 -4.50 -14.82
C GLY A 82 -11.58 -4.55 -13.37
N ALA A 83 -11.86 -5.65 -12.67
CA ALA A 83 -11.41 -5.86 -11.29
C ALA A 83 -11.27 -7.35 -10.96
N GLY A 84 -10.33 -7.69 -10.08
CA GLY A 84 -10.08 -9.07 -9.68
C GLY A 84 -9.18 -9.86 -10.62
N GLN A 85 -9.30 -11.19 -10.56
CA GLN A 85 -8.43 -12.12 -11.28
C GLN A 85 -8.45 -11.90 -12.80
N ILE A 86 -9.57 -11.41 -13.35
CA ILE A 86 -9.72 -11.11 -14.78
C ILE A 86 -8.75 -10.03 -15.28
N ILE A 87 -8.20 -9.20 -14.39
CA ILE A 87 -7.15 -8.22 -14.73
C ILE A 87 -5.78 -8.62 -14.14
N GLY A 88 -5.56 -9.93 -14.01
CA GLY A 88 -4.23 -10.49 -13.75
C GLY A 88 -3.79 -10.47 -12.29
N THR A 89 -4.70 -10.41 -11.32
CA THR A 89 -4.34 -10.60 -9.89
C THR A 89 -4.64 -12.01 -9.40
N SER A 90 -4.09 -12.37 -8.24
CA SER A 90 -4.42 -13.60 -7.52
C SER A 90 -4.48 -13.31 -6.02
N GLY A 91 -5.67 -13.29 -5.44
CA GLY A 91 -5.89 -13.07 -4.01
C GLY A 91 -7.19 -12.30 -3.76
N TYR A 92 -7.78 -12.52 -2.59
CA TYR A 92 -9.09 -11.96 -2.25
C TYR A 92 -8.98 -10.45 -2.00
N GLU A 93 -7.92 -10.02 -1.35
CA GLU A 93 -7.65 -8.64 -0.98
C GLU A 93 -7.35 -7.77 -2.20
N GLU A 94 -6.56 -8.28 -3.15
CA GLU A 94 -6.31 -7.63 -4.44
C GLU A 94 -7.62 -7.48 -5.21
N ALA A 95 -8.42 -8.54 -5.30
CA ALA A 95 -9.69 -8.49 -6.02
C ALA A 95 -10.68 -7.50 -5.38
N ALA A 96 -10.80 -7.52 -4.05
CA ALA A 96 -11.66 -6.58 -3.32
C ALA A 96 -11.19 -5.13 -3.47
N GLY A 97 -9.88 -4.88 -3.38
CA GLY A 97 -9.29 -3.55 -3.57
C GLY A 97 -9.54 -3.00 -4.98
N LEU A 98 -9.38 -3.83 -6.01
CA LEU A 98 -9.71 -3.47 -7.38
C LEU A 98 -11.21 -3.23 -7.56
N GLY A 99 -12.05 -4.11 -7.01
CA GLY A 99 -13.50 -4.02 -7.11
C GLY A 99 -14.05 -2.74 -6.50
N LEU A 100 -13.55 -2.35 -5.33
CA LEU A 100 -13.89 -1.08 -4.68
C LEU A 100 -13.58 0.11 -5.59
N MET A 101 -12.37 0.14 -6.15
CA MET A 101 -11.92 1.26 -7.00
C MET A 101 -12.67 1.31 -8.34
N ALA A 102 -12.91 0.17 -8.97
CA ALA A 102 -13.71 0.06 -10.19
C ALA A 102 -15.15 0.51 -9.95
N GLY A 103 -15.76 0.10 -8.84
CA GLY A 103 -17.12 0.51 -8.46
C GLY A 103 -17.24 2.01 -8.21
N ILE A 104 -16.30 2.60 -7.47
CA ILE A 104 -16.22 4.06 -7.27
C ILE A 104 -16.19 4.78 -8.63
N ASN A 105 -15.31 4.35 -9.53
CA ASN A 105 -15.14 5.02 -10.81
C ASN A 105 -16.29 4.79 -11.78
N ALA A 106 -16.95 3.64 -11.74
CA ALA A 106 -18.18 3.39 -12.50
C ALA A 106 -19.29 4.38 -12.09
N VAL A 107 -19.52 4.59 -10.79
CA VAL A 107 -20.51 5.57 -10.31
C VAL A 107 -20.11 7.00 -10.70
N ARG A 108 -18.83 7.35 -10.58
CA ARG A 108 -18.34 8.67 -10.97
C ARG A 108 -18.52 8.92 -12.46
N LYS A 109 -18.29 7.91 -13.31
CA LYS A 109 -18.54 7.98 -14.75
C LYS A 109 -20.02 8.27 -15.06
N ILE A 110 -20.94 7.54 -14.43
CA ILE A 110 -22.39 7.77 -14.56
C ILE A 110 -22.78 9.20 -14.16
N LYS A 111 -22.13 9.73 -13.11
CA LYS A 111 -22.34 11.10 -12.62
C LYS A 111 -21.57 12.18 -13.39
N ASN A 112 -20.87 11.83 -14.47
CA ASN A 112 -19.99 12.74 -15.23
C ASN A 112 -18.94 13.46 -14.35
N LEU A 113 -18.45 12.77 -13.32
CA LEU A 113 -17.38 13.26 -12.46
C LEU A 113 -16.03 12.73 -12.94
N ALA A 114 -14.96 13.50 -12.71
CA ALA A 114 -13.59 13.06 -12.97
C ALA A 114 -13.29 11.75 -12.21
N PRO A 115 -12.53 10.80 -12.78
CA PRO A 115 -12.21 9.55 -12.10
C PRO A 115 -11.43 9.79 -10.81
N PHE A 116 -11.70 8.97 -9.80
CA PHE A 116 -10.95 8.93 -8.55
C PHE A 116 -9.79 7.94 -8.69
N ILE A 117 -8.56 8.47 -8.66
CA ILE A 117 -7.33 7.69 -8.76
C ILE A 117 -6.63 7.69 -7.41
N LEU A 118 -6.49 6.52 -6.81
CA LEU A 118 -5.78 6.38 -5.55
C LEU A 118 -4.28 6.35 -5.79
N ARG A 119 -3.57 7.30 -5.19
CA ARG A 119 -2.14 7.44 -5.38
C ARG A 119 -1.34 6.38 -4.65
N ARG A 120 -0.19 6.02 -5.24
CA ARG A 120 0.75 5.03 -4.70
C ARG A 120 1.30 5.38 -3.32
N ASP A 121 1.54 6.67 -3.07
CA ASP A 121 2.04 7.14 -1.76
C ASP A 121 0.95 7.18 -0.68
N LYS A 122 -0.32 6.94 -1.04
CA LYS A 122 -1.46 6.96 -0.13
C LYS A 122 -1.98 5.58 0.23
N ALA A 123 -1.83 4.56 -0.61
CA ALA A 123 -2.28 3.20 -0.30
C ALA A 123 -1.61 2.11 -1.14
N TYR A 124 -1.54 0.89 -0.58
CA TYR A 124 -1.16 -0.31 -1.32
C TYR A 124 -2.10 -0.61 -2.50
N ILE A 125 -3.39 -0.26 -2.41
CA ILE A 125 -4.32 -0.37 -3.55
C ILE A 125 -3.84 0.50 -4.72
N GLY A 126 -3.36 1.72 -4.45
CA GLY A 126 -2.78 2.59 -5.47
C GLY A 126 -1.48 2.03 -6.06
N VAL A 127 -0.62 1.43 -5.22
CA VAL A 127 0.60 0.72 -5.66
C VAL A 127 0.26 -0.43 -6.60
N MET A 128 -0.72 -1.27 -6.23
CA MET A 128 -1.18 -2.39 -7.03
C MET A 128 -1.74 -1.95 -8.38
N ILE A 129 -2.67 -1.00 -8.38
CA ILE A 129 -3.31 -0.51 -9.61
C ILE A 129 -2.26 0.05 -10.55
N ASP A 130 -1.37 0.92 -10.05
CA ASP A 130 -0.34 1.51 -10.89
C ASP A 130 0.68 0.49 -11.38
N ASP A 131 1.07 -0.51 -10.57
CA ASP A 131 1.93 -1.61 -11.04
C ASP A 131 1.26 -2.40 -12.17
N LEU A 132 -0.02 -2.76 -12.01
CA LEU A 132 -0.78 -3.50 -13.03
C LEU A 132 -0.87 -2.72 -14.34
N VAL A 133 -1.37 -1.49 -14.31
CA VAL A 133 -1.64 -0.73 -15.55
C VAL A 133 -0.38 -0.16 -16.20
N THR A 134 0.73 -0.08 -15.47
CA THR A 134 1.99 0.51 -15.97
C THR A 134 3.02 -0.55 -16.33
N LYS A 135 3.22 -1.57 -15.49
CA LYS A 135 4.21 -2.63 -15.72
C LYS A 135 3.61 -3.86 -16.38
N GLY A 136 2.29 -4.04 -16.28
CA GLY A 136 1.63 -5.29 -16.65
C GLY A 136 2.02 -6.42 -15.70
N THR A 137 1.61 -7.64 -16.05
CA THR A 137 1.99 -8.83 -15.30
C THR A 137 2.02 -10.04 -16.22
N LEU A 138 3.03 -10.91 -16.07
CA LEU A 138 3.15 -12.17 -16.81
C LEU A 138 2.64 -13.36 -15.98
N GLU A 139 2.74 -13.25 -14.65
CA GLU A 139 2.16 -14.17 -13.68
C GLU A 139 1.09 -13.42 -12.89
N PRO A 140 0.13 -14.09 -12.23
CA PRO A 140 -0.86 -13.41 -11.41
C PRO A 140 -0.21 -12.51 -10.34
N TYR A 141 -0.53 -11.22 -10.37
CA TYR A 141 0.00 -10.24 -9.43
C TYR A 141 -0.46 -10.55 -8.01
N ARG A 142 0.50 -10.56 -7.07
CA ARG A 142 0.27 -10.68 -5.63
C ARG A 142 0.85 -9.48 -4.91
N LEU A 143 0.08 -8.94 -3.98
CA LEU A 143 0.45 -7.81 -3.16
C LEU A 143 1.48 -8.26 -2.12
N LEU A 144 2.70 -7.74 -2.25
CA LEU A 144 3.75 -7.94 -1.27
C LEU A 144 4.18 -6.59 -0.72
N SER A 145 4.46 -6.53 0.58
CA SER A 145 4.94 -5.29 1.22
C SER A 145 6.23 -4.77 0.59
N SER A 146 7.06 -5.66 0.03
CA SER A 146 8.27 -5.32 -0.70
C SER A 146 8.04 -4.44 -1.93
N ARG A 147 6.82 -4.37 -2.47
CA ARG A 147 6.51 -3.56 -3.66
C ARG A 147 6.23 -2.09 -3.39
N ALA A 148 5.97 -1.71 -2.14
CA ALA A 148 5.80 -0.30 -1.77
C ALA A 148 7.14 0.35 -1.43
N GLU A 149 7.41 1.50 -2.06
CA GLU A 149 8.60 2.32 -1.81
C GLU A 149 8.47 3.07 -0.47
N TYR A 150 7.25 3.43 -0.07
CA TYR A 150 6.93 4.26 1.09
C TYR A 150 6.31 3.47 2.26
N ARG A 151 6.93 2.36 2.66
CA ARG A 151 6.36 1.44 3.66
C ARG A 151 6.02 2.07 5.00
N LEU A 152 6.76 3.10 5.44
CA LEU A 152 6.48 3.78 6.70
C LEU A 152 5.28 4.74 6.59
N LEU A 153 4.94 5.20 5.39
CA LEU A 153 3.71 5.95 5.14
C LEU A 153 2.51 5.00 5.04
N LEU A 154 2.71 3.82 4.44
CA LEU A 154 1.65 2.87 4.09
C LEU A 154 1.46 1.74 5.12
N ARG A 155 1.40 2.08 6.40
CA ARG A 155 1.26 1.07 7.46
C ARG A 155 -0.18 0.64 7.64
N HIS A 156 -0.39 -0.54 8.23
CA HIS A 156 -1.73 -1.03 8.52
C HIS A 156 -2.42 -0.17 9.60
N ASP A 157 -1.66 0.26 10.62
CA ASP A 157 -2.17 1.05 11.75
C ASP A 157 -2.73 2.43 11.33
N ASN A 158 -2.26 3.02 10.23
CA ASN A 158 -2.63 4.37 9.80
C ASN A 158 -3.51 4.43 8.54
N ALA A 159 -4.12 3.32 8.14
CA ALA A 159 -4.96 3.27 6.95
C ALA A 159 -6.17 4.21 7.03
N ASP A 160 -6.76 4.35 8.22
CA ASP A 160 -7.86 5.29 8.47
C ASP A 160 -7.42 6.75 8.33
N LEU A 161 -6.28 7.13 8.93
CA LEU A 161 -5.70 8.47 8.80
C LEU A 161 -5.42 8.85 7.34
N ARG A 162 -5.12 7.87 6.49
CA ARG A 162 -4.85 8.10 5.06
C ARG A 162 -6.10 8.16 4.18
N LEU A 163 -7.13 7.38 4.50
CA LEU A 163 -8.22 7.07 3.56
C LEU A 163 -9.63 7.41 4.04
N ARG A 164 -9.84 7.68 5.33
CA ARG A 164 -11.19 7.89 5.88
C ARG A 164 -11.86 9.13 5.32
N GLU A 165 -11.13 10.25 5.23
CA GLU A 165 -11.61 11.51 4.66
C GLU A 165 -12.03 11.32 3.20
N MET A 166 -11.19 10.70 2.38
CA MET A 166 -11.54 10.35 0.99
C MET A 166 -12.79 9.47 0.91
N GLY A 167 -12.92 8.49 1.80
CA GLY A 167 -14.10 7.63 1.87
C GLY A 167 -15.38 8.39 2.22
N TYR A 168 -15.30 9.40 3.08
CA TYR A 168 -16.41 10.28 3.43
C TYR A 168 -16.79 11.20 2.26
N GLU A 169 -15.81 11.83 1.62
CA GLU A 169 -16.01 12.64 0.40
C GLU A 169 -16.65 11.85 -0.75
N LEU A 170 -16.36 10.55 -0.84
CA LEU A 170 -16.96 9.64 -1.82
C LEU A 170 -18.37 9.14 -1.42
N GLY A 171 -18.83 9.45 -0.21
CA GLY A 171 -20.13 9.01 0.32
C GLY A 171 -20.16 7.54 0.77
N LEU A 172 -18.99 6.90 0.96
CA LEU A 172 -18.88 5.51 1.41
C LEU A 172 -18.85 5.38 2.94
N ILE A 173 -18.62 6.49 3.64
CA ILE A 173 -18.55 6.57 5.09
C ILE A 173 -19.67 7.49 5.57
N ASN A 174 -20.44 7.06 6.56
CA ASN A 174 -21.49 7.89 7.15
C ASN A 174 -20.90 8.95 8.11
N GLU A 175 -21.72 9.96 8.42
CA GLU A 175 -21.32 11.08 9.28
C GLU A 175 -20.88 10.64 10.68
N GLU A 176 -21.60 9.69 11.30
CA GLU A 176 -21.28 9.19 12.64
C GLU A 176 -19.87 8.55 12.68
N ARG A 177 -19.54 7.70 11.70
CA ARG A 177 -18.21 7.07 11.61
C ARG A 177 -17.13 8.09 11.27
N TYR A 178 -17.44 9.12 10.50
CA TYR A 178 -16.51 10.22 10.22
C TYR A 178 -16.28 11.11 11.45
N GLY A 179 -17.32 11.42 12.22
CA GLY A 179 -17.22 12.16 13.49
C GLY A 179 -16.33 11.47 14.51
N ARG A 180 -16.45 10.13 14.66
CA ARG A 180 -15.52 9.34 15.49
C ARG A 180 -14.07 9.45 15.03
N PHE A 181 -13.85 9.47 13.71
CA PHE A 181 -12.52 9.66 13.15
C PHE A 181 -11.96 11.07 13.42
N LEU A 182 -12.78 12.12 13.30
CA LEU A 182 -12.36 13.49 13.60
C LEU A 182 -11.94 13.63 15.06
N LYS A 183 -12.73 13.09 16.00
CA LYS A 183 -12.38 13.07 17.42
C LYS A 183 -11.07 12.32 17.70
N LYS A 184 -10.91 11.11 17.13
CA LYS A 184 -9.65 10.36 17.22
C LYS A 184 -8.45 11.17 16.71
N ASN A 185 -8.60 11.84 15.56
CA ASN A 185 -7.53 12.64 14.96
C ASN A 185 -7.19 13.89 15.80
N GLU A 186 -8.19 14.51 16.43
CA GLU A 186 -8.00 15.59 17.39
C GLU A 186 -7.25 15.12 18.64
N ASP A 187 -7.63 13.97 19.20
CA ASP A 187 -6.98 13.38 20.36
C ASP A 187 -5.51 13.03 20.05
N LEU A 188 -5.24 12.41 18.91
CA LEU A 188 -3.88 12.14 18.43
C LEU A 188 -3.04 13.43 18.32
N ARG A 189 -3.59 14.49 17.72
CA ARG A 189 -2.90 15.78 17.59
C ARG A 189 -2.63 16.40 18.95
N THR A 190 -3.59 16.34 19.86
CA THR A 190 -3.48 16.92 21.20
C THR A 190 -2.39 16.22 22.00
N ILE A 191 -2.40 14.89 22.08
CA ILE A 191 -1.35 14.15 22.79
C ILE A 191 0.00 14.36 22.10
N PHE A 192 0.07 14.35 20.78
CA PHE A 192 1.31 14.63 20.05
C PHE A 192 1.92 15.99 20.43
N GLN A 193 1.09 17.03 20.53
CA GLN A 193 1.53 18.36 20.96
C GLN A 193 1.97 18.36 22.43
N ILE A 194 1.22 17.71 23.32
CA ILE A 194 1.60 17.61 24.73
C ILE A 194 2.97 16.92 24.86
N ILE A 195 3.18 15.79 24.20
CA ILE A 195 4.44 15.05 24.27
C ILE A 195 5.60 15.84 23.68
N ASN A 196 5.40 16.57 22.59
CA ASN A 196 6.46 17.42 22.02
C ASN A 196 6.75 18.68 22.83
N ASN A 197 5.81 19.17 23.64
CA ASN A 197 6.00 20.39 24.43
C ASN A 197 6.33 20.13 25.90
N THR A 198 6.20 18.88 26.36
CA THR A 198 6.46 18.51 27.76
C THR A 198 7.95 18.22 27.96
N THR A 199 8.54 18.91 28.93
CA THR A 199 9.87 18.56 29.45
C THR A 199 9.71 17.74 30.72
N ILE A 200 10.15 16.48 30.68
CA ILE A 200 10.18 15.61 31.84
C ILE A 200 11.41 15.99 32.66
N ARG A 201 11.16 16.49 33.87
CA ARG A 201 12.21 16.85 34.82
C ARG A 201 12.77 15.61 35.48
N ASN A 202 14.03 15.70 35.89
CA ASN A 202 14.68 14.70 36.70
C ASN A 202 13.93 14.53 38.04
N HIS A 203 13.32 13.36 38.25
CA HIS A 203 12.65 12.99 39.50
C HIS A 203 12.89 11.51 39.80
N LYS A 204 12.79 11.13 41.08
CA LYS A 204 13.08 9.77 41.54
C LYS A 204 12.28 8.70 40.78
N ALA A 205 10.96 8.89 40.65
CA ALA A 205 10.06 7.95 39.99
C ALA A 205 10.41 7.66 38.51
N ILE A 206 10.75 8.70 37.73
CA ILE A 206 11.12 8.50 36.32
C ILE A 206 12.48 7.80 36.20
N ASN A 207 13.45 8.10 37.06
CA ASN A 207 14.74 7.41 37.04
C ASN A 207 14.63 5.95 37.47
N GLU A 208 13.81 5.64 38.47
CA GLU A 208 13.53 4.24 38.86
C GLU A 208 12.91 3.46 37.70
N TYR A 209 11.93 4.07 37.01
CA TYR A 209 11.35 3.50 35.79
C TYR A 209 12.42 3.24 34.70
N LEU A 210 13.27 4.23 34.40
CA LEU A 210 14.30 4.10 33.37
C LEU A 210 15.33 3.03 33.72
N VAL A 211 15.77 2.96 34.98
CA VAL A 211 16.75 1.95 35.43
C VAL A 211 16.15 0.54 35.35
N ASN A 212 14.88 0.38 35.71
CA ASN A 212 14.20 -0.92 35.60
C ASN A 212 14.09 -1.43 34.15
N LEU A 213 14.05 -0.52 33.18
CA LEU A 213 14.07 -0.84 31.75
C LEU A 213 15.49 -0.99 31.17
N GLY A 214 16.54 -0.79 31.97
CA GLY A 214 17.93 -0.77 31.50
C GLY A 214 18.28 0.48 30.69
N SER A 215 17.50 1.56 30.78
CA SER A 215 17.74 2.85 30.14
C SER A 215 18.65 3.75 30.98
N GLN A 216 19.26 4.74 30.35
CA GLN A 216 20.06 5.75 31.05
C GLN A 216 19.19 6.69 31.87
N ALA A 217 19.53 6.88 33.16
CA ALA A 217 18.88 7.85 34.03
C ALA A 217 19.01 9.28 33.50
N LEU A 218 18.08 10.16 33.90
CA LEU A 218 18.08 11.56 33.50
C LEU A 218 19.07 12.36 34.35
N ASN A 219 19.99 13.07 33.68
CA ASN A 219 20.92 14.01 34.31
C ASN A 219 20.38 15.46 34.32
N GLY A 220 19.21 15.70 33.72
CA GLY A 220 18.56 17.00 33.56
C GLY A 220 17.14 16.85 33.03
N GLY A 221 16.51 17.94 32.59
CA GLY A 221 15.23 17.86 31.89
C GLY A 221 15.42 17.35 30.46
N ILE A 222 14.55 16.43 30.02
CA ILE A 222 14.52 15.93 28.63
C ILE A 222 13.13 16.14 28.04
N ASN A 223 13.05 16.39 26.75
CA ASN A 223 11.77 16.44 26.05
C ASN A 223 11.10 15.05 26.06
N ALA A 224 9.79 14.98 26.32
CA ALA A 224 9.09 13.69 26.40
C ALA A 224 9.13 12.93 25.06
N ALA A 225 9.04 13.62 23.92
CA ALA A 225 9.18 12.99 22.60
C ALA A 225 10.60 12.45 22.37
N GLU A 226 11.63 13.16 22.83
CA GLU A 226 13.01 12.69 22.77
C GLU A 226 13.23 11.45 23.64
N LEU A 227 12.66 11.43 24.84
CA LEU A 227 12.70 10.27 25.72
C LEU A 227 11.98 9.06 25.08
N LEU A 228 10.79 9.27 24.51
CA LEU A 228 10.01 8.21 23.84
C LEU A 228 10.73 7.59 22.64
N ARG A 229 11.66 8.30 21.99
CA ARG A 229 12.46 7.75 20.88
C ARG A 229 13.46 6.68 21.34
N ARG A 230 13.67 6.48 22.66
CA ARG A 230 14.44 5.36 23.18
C ARG A 230 13.64 4.04 22.99
N PRO A 231 14.23 3.01 22.36
CA PRO A 231 13.50 1.78 22.00
C PRO A 231 12.77 1.11 23.15
N GLU A 232 13.36 1.11 24.34
CA GLU A 232 12.88 0.45 25.55
C GLU A 232 11.70 1.14 26.24
N ILE A 233 11.36 2.37 25.83
CA ILE A 233 10.31 3.17 26.46
C ILE A 233 9.03 3.10 25.62
N ASP A 234 7.92 2.68 26.21
CA ASP A 234 6.60 2.73 25.59
C ASP A 234 5.84 4.01 25.97
N LEU A 235 4.91 4.43 25.10
CA LEU A 235 4.17 5.67 25.32
C LEU A 235 3.24 5.55 26.54
N ARG A 236 2.60 4.39 26.75
CA ARG A 236 1.64 4.22 27.85
C ARG A 236 2.28 4.42 29.22
N SER A 237 3.47 3.86 29.43
CA SER A 237 4.25 4.07 30.64
C SER A 237 4.71 5.52 30.77
N LEU A 238 5.12 6.14 29.67
CA LEU A 238 5.56 7.54 29.66
C LEU A 238 4.44 8.52 30.04
N LEU A 239 3.19 8.22 29.64
CA LEU A 239 2.02 9.06 29.95
C LEU A 239 1.75 9.21 31.46
N GLN A 240 2.27 8.32 32.31
CA GLN A 240 2.16 8.46 33.77
C GLN A 240 2.91 9.69 34.31
N PHE A 241 3.85 10.22 33.54
CA PHE A 241 4.68 11.37 33.89
C PHE A 241 4.26 12.65 33.16
N VAL A 242 3.16 12.62 32.41
CA VAL A 242 2.68 13.71 31.55
C VAL A 242 1.22 13.99 31.89
N SER A 243 0.86 15.27 32.00
CA SER A 243 -0.53 15.64 32.26
C SER A 243 -1.34 15.57 30.97
N ILE A 244 -2.32 14.66 30.93
CA ILE A 244 -3.24 14.49 29.80
C ILE A 244 -4.65 14.84 30.26
N PRO A 245 -5.40 15.67 29.51
CA PRO A 245 -6.80 15.93 29.80
C PRO A 245 -7.64 14.65 29.88
N PRO A 246 -8.55 14.50 30.85
CA PRO A 246 -9.31 13.26 31.05
C PRO A 246 -10.29 12.94 29.91
N GLU A 247 -10.59 13.89 29.03
CA GLU A 247 -11.52 13.73 27.90
C GLU A 247 -10.87 13.14 26.63
N ILE A 248 -9.57 12.84 26.70
CA ILE A 248 -8.80 12.29 25.58
C ILE A 248 -8.89 10.76 25.57
N ASP A 249 -9.13 10.17 24.40
CA ASP A 249 -9.06 8.72 24.22
C ASP A 249 -7.62 8.21 24.43
N LEU A 250 -7.47 7.24 25.33
CA LEU A 250 -6.21 6.55 25.62
C LEU A 250 -6.29 5.05 25.29
N SER A 251 -7.16 4.68 24.34
CA SER A 251 -7.26 3.32 23.81
C SER A 251 -5.91 2.80 23.32
N ASP A 252 -5.70 1.47 23.46
CA ASP A 252 -4.44 0.81 23.05
C ASP A 252 -4.08 1.14 21.60
N THR A 253 -5.06 1.06 20.71
CA THR A 253 -4.92 1.39 19.28
C THR A 253 -4.43 2.82 19.06
N LEU A 254 -4.92 3.80 19.82
CA LEU A 254 -4.52 5.20 19.67
C LEU A 254 -3.08 5.39 20.17
N ILE A 255 -2.75 4.82 21.33
CA ILE A 255 -1.42 4.90 21.93
C ILE A 255 -0.38 4.24 21.03
N GLU A 256 -0.64 3.03 20.53
CA GLU A 256 0.25 2.33 19.60
C GLU A 256 0.50 3.16 18.34
N GLN A 257 -0.56 3.72 17.75
CA GLN A 257 -0.47 4.55 16.55
C GLN A 257 0.38 5.80 16.80
N LEU A 258 0.18 6.48 17.94
CA LEU A 258 0.92 7.68 18.30
C LEU A 258 2.39 7.39 18.63
N GLU A 259 2.64 6.29 19.34
CA GLU A 259 4.00 5.83 19.66
C GLU A 259 4.80 5.62 18.37
N VAL A 260 4.22 4.91 17.39
CA VAL A 260 4.85 4.71 16.08
C VAL A 260 5.07 6.05 15.37
N MET A 261 4.12 6.99 15.42
CA MET A 261 4.28 8.31 14.82
C MET A 261 5.47 9.08 15.39
N ILE A 262 5.68 9.04 16.72
CA ILE A 262 6.76 9.78 17.39
C ILE A 262 8.11 9.08 17.20
N LYS A 263 8.18 7.76 17.43
CA LYS A 263 9.43 6.98 17.31
C LYS A 263 9.99 7.02 15.90
N TYR A 264 9.12 6.95 14.88
CA TYR A 264 9.53 6.92 13.47
C TYR A 264 9.42 8.27 12.76
N GLU A 265 9.14 9.36 13.48
CA GLU A 265 8.88 10.69 12.91
C GLU A 265 9.92 11.10 11.86
N GLY A 266 11.22 11.04 12.20
CA GLY A 266 12.30 11.43 11.29
C GLY A 266 12.35 10.59 10.01
N TYR A 267 12.09 9.28 10.11
CA TYR A 267 12.03 8.38 8.97
C TYR A 267 10.78 8.61 8.11
N ILE A 268 9.64 8.87 8.75
CA ILE A 268 8.37 9.23 8.10
C ILE A 268 8.55 10.54 7.32
N GLN A 269 9.11 11.58 7.94
CA GLN A 269 9.39 12.86 7.28
C GLN A 269 10.34 12.70 6.08
N LYS A 270 11.34 11.82 6.18
CA LYS A 270 12.24 11.50 5.06
C LYS A 270 11.50 10.83 3.91
N GLN A 271 10.63 9.85 4.18
CA GLN A 271 9.81 9.22 3.15
C GLN A 271 8.79 10.18 2.55
N ASP A 272 8.17 11.04 3.36
CA ASP A 272 7.23 12.06 2.86
C ASP A 272 7.92 13.03 1.90
N LYS A 273 9.11 13.56 2.25
CA LYS A 273 9.92 14.39 1.34
C LYS A 273 10.28 13.68 0.03
N GLN A 274 10.51 12.36 0.06
CA GLN A 274 10.74 11.58 -1.16
C GLN A 274 9.45 11.42 -1.97
N ALA A 275 8.31 11.20 -1.32
CA ALA A 275 7.00 11.13 -1.97
C ALA A 275 6.65 12.45 -2.68
N GLN A 276 6.90 13.61 -2.04
CA GLN A 276 6.68 14.93 -2.64
C GLN A 276 7.40 15.15 -3.98
N LYS A 277 8.59 14.56 -4.17
CA LYS A 277 9.29 14.64 -5.45
C LYS A 277 8.57 13.87 -6.55
N ILE A 278 8.05 12.69 -6.24
CA ILE A 278 7.27 11.88 -7.20
C ILE A 278 5.93 12.54 -7.50
N ILE A 279 5.27 13.13 -6.50
CA ILE A 279 4.01 13.85 -6.67
C ILE A 279 4.13 14.96 -7.72
N LYS A 280 5.26 15.67 -7.74
CA LYS A 280 5.54 16.69 -8.75
C LYS A 280 5.66 16.10 -10.17
N GLN A 281 6.14 14.87 -10.32
CA GLN A 281 6.18 14.19 -11.61
C GLN A 281 4.80 13.65 -12.01
N GLU A 282 4.00 13.20 -11.05
CA GLU A 282 2.60 12.81 -11.27
C GLU A 282 1.72 13.99 -11.73
N SER A 283 2.02 15.22 -11.29
CA SER A 283 1.24 16.39 -11.72
C SER A 283 1.53 16.82 -13.16
N ILE A 284 2.58 16.30 -13.81
CA ILE A 284 2.90 16.64 -15.19
C ILE A 284 2.16 15.67 -16.10
N MET A 285 1.03 16.14 -16.64
CA MET A 285 0.19 15.39 -17.57
C MET A 285 0.85 15.23 -18.93
N ILE A 286 0.65 14.05 -19.53
CA ILE A 286 1.02 13.78 -20.92
C ILE A 286 -0.26 13.85 -21.77
N PRO A 287 -0.30 14.67 -22.84
CA PRO A 287 -1.45 14.72 -23.73
C PRO A 287 -1.76 13.34 -24.33
N PRO A 288 -3.03 12.89 -24.36
CA PRO A 288 -3.39 11.59 -24.92
C PRO A 288 -3.14 11.48 -26.43
N THR A 289 -3.01 12.64 -27.11
CA THR A 289 -2.73 12.75 -28.55
C THR A 289 -1.24 12.75 -28.88
N LEU A 290 -0.36 12.61 -27.89
CA LEU A 290 1.08 12.63 -28.10
C LEU A 290 1.53 11.42 -28.93
N ASP A 291 2.09 11.69 -30.11
CA ASP A 291 2.75 10.67 -30.93
C ASP A 291 4.20 10.47 -30.47
N TYR A 292 4.44 9.37 -29.75
CA TYR A 292 5.78 9.01 -29.27
C TYR A 292 6.75 8.61 -30.40
N ALA A 293 6.26 8.26 -31.58
CA ALA A 293 7.14 7.87 -32.69
C ALA A 293 7.98 9.07 -33.19
N MET A 294 7.38 10.27 -33.14
CA MET A 294 7.96 11.54 -33.60
C MET A 294 8.92 12.19 -32.59
N LEU A 295 9.16 11.56 -31.44
CA LEU A 295 10.02 12.10 -30.39
C LEU A 295 11.49 11.70 -30.63
N ASP A 296 12.22 12.61 -31.26
CA ASP A 296 13.66 12.49 -31.42
C ASP A 296 14.39 12.53 -30.06
N GLY A 297 15.42 11.68 -29.93
CA GLY A 297 16.23 11.56 -28.71
C GLY A 297 15.69 10.57 -27.66
N LEU A 298 14.52 9.97 -27.89
CA LEU A 298 14.06 8.81 -27.10
C LEU A 298 14.61 7.49 -27.68
N ALA A 299 15.04 6.59 -26.80
CA ALA A 299 15.37 5.23 -27.19
C ALA A 299 14.18 4.56 -27.92
N ILE A 300 14.47 3.74 -28.94
CA ILE A 300 13.42 3.05 -29.72
C ILE A 300 12.55 2.19 -28.80
N GLU A 301 13.18 1.47 -27.85
CA GLU A 301 12.47 0.68 -26.85
C GLU A 301 11.55 1.54 -25.99
N ALA A 302 12.03 2.70 -25.52
CA ALA A 302 11.23 3.63 -24.73
C ALA A 302 10.02 4.14 -25.53
N ARG A 303 10.20 4.52 -26.81
CA ARG A 303 9.10 4.95 -27.69
C ARG A 303 8.05 3.86 -27.86
N GLN A 304 8.46 2.62 -28.12
CA GLN A 304 7.54 1.49 -28.28
C GLN A 304 6.74 1.23 -27.00
N LYS A 305 7.40 1.28 -25.84
CA LYS A 305 6.74 1.04 -24.55
C LYS A 305 5.80 2.16 -24.16
N LEU A 306 6.22 3.42 -24.35
CA LEU A 306 5.38 4.59 -24.12
C LEU A 306 4.15 4.60 -25.04
N ALA A 307 4.31 4.27 -26.32
CA ALA A 307 3.21 4.16 -27.27
C ALA A 307 2.23 3.02 -26.91
N LYS A 308 2.75 1.89 -26.42
CA LYS A 308 1.92 0.74 -26.00
C LYS A 308 1.16 1.02 -24.70
N ILE A 309 1.82 1.62 -23.71
CA ILE A 309 1.25 1.83 -22.37
C ILE A 309 0.41 3.10 -22.32
N GLN A 310 0.73 4.13 -23.11
CA GLN A 310 0.08 5.43 -23.11
C GLN A 310 -0.07 6.01 -21.68
N PRO A 311 1.05 6.31 -21.00
CA PRO A 311 1.00 6.85 -19.65
C PRO A 311 0.30 8.22 -19.61
N LEU A 312 -0.44 8.47 -18.52
CA LEU A 312 -1.16 9.74 -18.30
C LEU A 312 -0.24 10.84 -17.75
N THR A 313 0.83 10.46 -17.07
CA THR A 313 1.72 11.37 -16.35
C THR A 313 3.18 11.01 -16.58
N ILE A 314 4.08 11.98 -16.41
CA ILE A 314 5.52 11.74 -16.40
C ILE A 314 5.92 10.77 -15.28
N GLY A 315 5.26 10.87 -14.12
CA GLY A 315 5.44 9.93 -13.02
C GLY A 315 5.19 8.49 -13.48
N GLN A 316 4.03 8.23 -14.11
CA GLN A 316 3.71 6.91 -14.64
C GLN A 316 4.71 6.46 -15.71
N ALA A 317 5.06 7.34 -16.66
CA ALA A 317 6.03 7.04 -17.70
C ALA A 317 7.38 6.58 -17.14
N SER A 318 7.86 7.23 -16.07
CA SER A 318 9.13 6.90 -15.42
C SER A 318 9.19 5.53 -14.75
N ARG A 319 8.03 4.91 -14.51
CA ARG A 319 7.93 3.57 -13.88
C ARG A 319 7.77 2.45 -14.90
N ILE A 320 7.66 2.79 -16.18
CA ILE A 320 7.60 1.80 -17.26
C ILE A 320 8.96 1.11 -17.34
N SER A 321 8.96 -0.22 -17.21
CA SER A 321 10.18 -1.02 -17.32
C SER A 321 10.88 -0.76 -18.65
N GLY A 322 12.15 -0.37 -18.65
CA GLY A 322 12.93 -0.04 -19.85
C GLY A 322 12.77 1.39 -20.39
N VAL A 323 12.07 2.28 -19.66
CA VAL A 323 12.14 3.73 -19.89
C VAL A 323 13.14 4.33 -18.90
N ASN A 324 14.22 4.93 -19.41
CA ASN A 324 15.31 5.43 -18.56
C ASN A 324 15.10 6.88 -18.11
N PRO A 325 15.81 7.35 -17.07
CA PRO A 325 15.74 8.76 -16.64
C PRO A 325 16.07 9.77 -17.76
N SER A 326 16.95 9.42 -18.69
CA SER A 326 17.27 10.24 -19.87
C SER A 326 16.08 10.38 -20.82
N ASP A 327 15.34 9.30 -21.05
CA ASP A 327 14.13 9.30 -21.87
C ASP A 327 13.06 10.21 -21.25
N ILE A 328 12.89 10.13 -19.92
CA ILE A 328 11.98 11.01 -19.18
C ILE A 328 12.39 12.48 -19.25
N ALA A 329 13.68 12.78 -19.14
CA ALA A 329 14.17 14.14 -19.28
C ALA A 329 13.86 14.72 -20.67
N MET A 330 14.05 13.92 -21.73
CA MET A 330 13.72 14.30 -23.10
C MET A 330 12.21 14.53 -23.28
N LEU A 331 11.38 13.63 -22.74
CA LEU A 331 9.93 13.77 -22.77
C LEU A 331 9.45 15.04 -22.06
N VAL A 332 9.99 15.34 -20.87
CA VAL A 332 9.68 16.59 -20.15
C VAL A 332 10.10 17.82 -20.94
N LEU A 333 11.28 17.81 -21.56
CA LEU A 333 11.77 18.91 -22.39
C LEU A 333 10.85 19.14 -23.59
N TYR A 334 10.42 18.07 -24.26
CA TYR A 334 9.48 18.13 -25.38
C TYR A 334 8.13 18.73 -24.97
N LEU A 335 7.56 18.27 -23.84
CA LEU A 335 6.30 18.82 -23.31
C LEU A 335 6.43 20.30 -23.02
N LYS A 336 7.52 20.75 -22.37
CA LYS A 336 7.77 22.17 -22.10
C LYS A 336 7.89 23.00 -23.38
N ARG A 337 8.62 22.50 -24.38
CA ARG A 337 8.81 23.22 -25.65
C ARG A 337 7.48 23.42 -26.39
N ASN A 338 6.61 22.41 -26.39
CA ASN A 338 5.31 22.50 -27.04
C ASN A 338 4.28 23.29 -26.24
N SER A 339 4.33 23.26 -24.89
CA SER A 339 3.51 24.15 -24.06
C SER A 339 3.87 25.63 -24.25
N ILE A 340 5.13 25.95 -24.59
CA ILE A 340 5.59 27.32 -24.86
C ILE A 340 5.25 27.76 -26.29
N ASN A 341 5.19 26.83 -27.25
CA ASN A 341 5.05 27.13 -28.68
C ASN A 341 3.61 27.02 -29.23
N GLY A 342 2.62 26.58 -28.45
CA GLY A 342 1.30 26.30 -28.99
C GLY A 342 0.15 26.42 -27.99
N SER A 343 -0.60 27.51 -28.13
CA SER A 343 -2.03 27.60 -27.82
C SER A 343 -2.74 26.36 -28.34
N THR A 344 -3.21 25.48 -27.46
CA THR A 344 -4.28 24.53 -27.82
C THR A 344 -5.18 24.36 -26.61
N SER A 345 -6.44 24.69 -26.86
CA SER A 345 -7.56 24.83 -25.95
C SER A 345 -7.74 23.67 -24.97
N ILE A 346 -8.13 24.03 -23.74
CA ILE A 346 -8.65 23.15 -22.67
C ILE A 346 -9.83 22.31 -23.19
#